data_AF-A0A398CBL9-F1
#
_entry.id   AF-A0A398CBL9-F1
#
_cell.length_a   1.000
_cell.length_b   1.000
_cell.length_c   1.000
_cell.angle_alpha   90.00
_cell.angle_beta   90.00
_cell.angle_gamma   90.00
#
_symmetry.space_group_name_H-M   'P 1'
#
loop_
_entity.id
_entity.type
_entity.pdbx_description
1 polymer ?
#
loop_
_entity_poly.entity_id
_entity_poly.type
_entity_poly.pdbx_seq_one_letter_code
_entity_poly.pdbx_strand_id
1 'polypeptide(L)'
;MVIGVLAEHYKDEYTMLTYLARGDILDFTELAESDQTYTQHLVGYGVLSRSQQGFDFKIDAVKKHLAKREKYKTLNLSNEEKLAEISERRNKIEQKLRKLVSQVLRTLHGEQQAKQLILAKHDTKKRTRFLALEYKHLFDANKYEIYLDDLRDLIRKDWEAGFRNIFSEDVERFNSRMILLNSIGRSDAHAKNVPDSDMQSFRGAMSWLEEKVGGYFS
;
A
#
# COMPACT_ATOMS: atom_id res chain seq x y z
N MET A 1 -3.83 3.70 23.69
CA MET A 1 -4.02 3.17 25.05
C MET A 1 -5.43 2.62 25.26
N VAL A 2 -6.54 3.33 24.99
CA VAL A 2 -7.90 2.72 25.02
C VAL A 2 -8.13 1.72 23.88
N ILE A 3 -7.75 2.07 22.65
CA ILE A 3 -7.96 1.21 21.46
C ILE A 3 -7.15 -0.09 21.51
N GLY A 4 -5.97 -0.09 22.14
CA GLY A 4 -5.14 -1.28 22.28
C GLY A 4 -5.78 -2.31 23.21
N VAL A 5 -6.28 -1.86 24.37
CA VAL A 5 -7.02 -2.70 25.33
C VAL A 5 -8.28 -3.28 24.67
N LEU A 6 -9.02 -2.47 23.91
CA LEU A 6 -10.19 -2.97 23.19
C LEU A 6 -9.79 -4.05 22.17
N ALA A 7 -8.74 -3.82 21.38
CA ALA A 7 -8.28 -4.80 20.38
C ALA A 7 -7.84 -6.14 21.00
N GLU A 8 -7.31 -6.12 22.23
CA GLU A 8 -6.76 -7.31 22.90
C GLU A 8 -7.81 -8.05 23.74
N HIS A 9 -8.67 -7.33 24.46
CA HIS A 9 -9.56 -7.89 25.48
C HIS A 9 -11.05 -7.82 25.12
N TYR A 10 -11.44 -6.95 24.19
CA TYR A 10 -12.84 -6.63 23.86
C TYR A 10 -13.03 -6.62 22.34
N LYS A 11 -12.84 -7.80 21.74
CA LYS A 11 -12.73 -7.95 20.28
C LYS A 11 -14.00 -7.53 19.54
N ASP A 12 -15.17 -7.76 20.13
CA ASP A 12 -16.45 -7.43 19.52
C ASP A 12 -16.69 -5.91 19.54
N GLU A 13 -16.43 -5.23 20.67
CA GLU A 13 -16.46 -3.77 20.73
C GLU A 13 -15.42 -3.14 19.79
N TYR A 14 -14.21 -3.70 19.72
CA TYR A 14 -13.22 -3.25 18.74
C TYR A 14 -13.72 -3.44 17.30
N THR A 15 -14.35 -4.58 17.00
CA THR A 15 -14.91 -4.87 15.67
C THR A 15 -16.01 -3.88 15.31
N MET A 16 -16.92 -3.54 16.24
CA MET A 16 -17.90 -2.47 16.03
C MET A 16 -17.25 -1.15 15.66
N LEU A 17 -16.19 -0.75 16.38
CA LEU A 17 -15.46 0.48 16.03
C LEU A 17 -14.83 0.40 14.64
N THR A 18 -14.38 -0.78 14.19
CA THR A 18 -13.87 -0.93 12.82
C THR A 18 -14.96 -0.81 11.75
N TYR A 19 -16.14 -1.37 11.96
CA TYR A 19 -17.28 -1.21 11.04
C TYR A 19 -17.68 0.26 10.92
N LEU A 20 -17.82 0.94 12.07
CA LEU A 20 -18.16 2.37 12.07
C LEU A 20 -17.06 3.23 11.40
N ALA A 21 -15.79 2.88 11.57
CA ALA A 21 -14.67 3.59 10.96
C ALA A 21 -14.59 3.40 9.43
N ARG A 22 -15.10 2.28 8.90
CA ARG A 22 -15.18 1.99 7.46
C ARG A 22 -16.45 2.54 6.81
N GLY A 23 -17.45 2.92 7.62
CA GLY A 23 -18.78 3.30 7.13
C GLY A 23 -19.70 2.10 6.89
N ASP A 24 -19.35 0.92 7.39
CA ASP A 24 -20.13 -0.31 7.29
C ASP A 24 -21.29 -0.27 8.32
N ILE A 25 -22.27 0.62 8.10
CA ILE A 25 -23.35 0.88 9.07
C ILE A 25 -24.26 -0.35 9.27
N LEU A 26 -24.44 -1.17 8.23
CA LEU A 26 -25.24 -2.39 8.32
C LEU A 26 -24.62 -3.40 9.30
N ASP A 27 -23.35 -3.79 9.08
CA ASP A 27 -22.62 -4.71 9.95
C ASP A 27 -22.49 -4.16 11.39
N PHE A 28 -22.32 -2.83 11.53
CA PHE A 28 -22.34 -2.18 12.83
C PHE A 28 -23.69 -2.37 13.54
N THR A 29 -24.79 -2.18 12.81
CA THR A 29 -26.15 -2.25 13.37
C THR A 29 -26.51 -3.68 13.73
N GLU A 30 -26.21 -4.66 12.86
CA GLU A 30 -26.44 -6.08 13.15
C GLU A 30 -25.68 -6.52 14.41
N LEU A 31 -24.41 -6.11 14.55
CA LEU A 31 -23.62 -6.42 15.74
C LEU A 31 -24.16 -5.71 17.00
N ALA A 32 -24.61 -4.46 16.87
CA ALA A 32 -25.24 -3.70 17.95
C ALA A 32 -26.58 -4.31 18.42
N GLU A 33 -27.35 -4.88 17.50
CA GLU A 33 -28.61 -5.56 17.79
C GLU A 33 -28.38 -6.93 18.43
N SER A 34 -27.29 -7.62 18.06
CA SER A 34 -26.94 -8.91 18.63
C SER A 34 -26.63 -8.82 20.14
N ASP A 35 -25.95 -7.77 20.57
CA ASP A 35 -25.70 -7.47 21.98
C ASP A 35 -25.56 -5.96 22.21
N GLN A 36 -26.53 -5.40 22.92
CA GLN A 36 -26.56 -3.97 23.21
C GLN A 36 -25.46 -3.53 24.18
N THR A 37 -24.89 -4.46 24.97
CA THR A 37 -23.84 -4.14 25.95
C THR A 37 -22.60 -3.56 25.28
N TYR A 38 -22.28 -3.98 24.06
CA TYR A 38 -21.16 -3.43 23.29
C TYR A 38 -21.30 -1.93 23.05
N THR A 39 -22.48 -1.47 22.60
CA THR A 39 -22.73 -0.03 22.41
C THR A 39 -22.76 0.73 23.74
N GLN A 40 -23.29 0.12 24.81
CA GLN A 40 -23.34 0.72 26.13
C GLN A 40 -21.93 0.92 26.70
N HIS A 41 -21.05 -0.07 26.57
CA HIS A 41 -19.64 0.03 26.96
C HIS A 41 -18.94 1.14 26.18
N LEU A 42 -19.07 1.14 24.86
CA LEU A 42 -18.39 2.13 24.00
C LEU A 42 -18.87 3.57 24.25
N VAL A 43 -20.17 3.76 24.55
CA VAL A 43 -20.72 5.06 24.99
C VAL A 43 -20.25 5.40 26.40
N GLY A 44 -20.27 4.44 27.32
CA GLY A 44 -19.82 4.61 28.71
C GLY A 44 -18.33 4.97 28.82
N TYR A 45 -17.49 4.39 27.96
CA TYR A 45 -16.07 4.74 27.81
C TYR A 45 -15.86 6.09 27.12
N GLY A 46 -16.93 6.73 26.62
CA GLY A 46 -16.86 8.00 25.90
C GLY A 46 -16.18 7.89 24.53
N VAL A 47 -16.13 6.69 23.94
CA VAL A 47 -15.56 6.47 22.60
C VAL A 47 -16.61 6.80 21.54
N LEU A 48 -17.86 6.39 21.77
CA LEU A 48 -19.01 6.70 20.92
C LEU A 48 -19.94 7.73 21.55
N SER A 49 -20.71 8.38 20.70
CA SER A 49 -21.83 9.24 21.05
C SER A 49 -23.08 8.74 20.32
N ARG A 50 -24.22 8.81 20.99
CA ARG A 50 -25.52 8.45 20.41
C ARG A 50 -26.26 9.74 20.04
N SER A 51 -26.70 9.83 18.79
CA SER A 51 -27.53 10.91 18.26
C SER A 51 -28.85 10.35 17.69
N GLN A 52 -29.74 11.23 17.23
CA GLN A 52 -30.95 10.82 16.52
C GLN A 52 -30.65 10.13 15.18
N GLN A 53 -29.45 10.33 14.62
CA GLN A 53 -29.01 9.75 13.35
C GLN A 53 -28.20 8.45 13.53
N GLY A 54 -28.05 7.96 14.77
CA GLY A 54 -27.28 6.76 15.08
C GLY A 54 -26.03 7.06 15.94
N PHE A 55 -25.04 6.19 15.84
CA PHE A 55 -23.78 6.28 16.60
C PHE A 55 -22.69 6.97 15.76
N ASP A 56 -21.92 7.86 16.39
CA ASP A 56 -20.67 8.42 15.80
C ASP A 56 -19.56 8.46 16.85
N PHE A 57 -18.32 8.50 16.40
CA PHE A 57 -17.16 8.66 17.25
C PHE A 57 -17.21 9.99 17.99
N LYS A 58 -17.13 9.92 19.32
CA LYS A 58 -16.99 11.10 20.17
C LYS A 58 -15.56 11.67 20.10
N ILE A 59 -14.57 10.81 19.86
CA ILE A 59 -13.16 11.18 19.81
C ILE A 59 -12.65 11.15 18.36
N ASP A 60 -12.44 12.32 17.78
CA ASP A 60 -11.98 12.46 16.38
C ASP A 60 -10.61 11.81 16.14
N ALA A 61 -9.71 11.85 17.12
CA ALA A 61 -8.42 11.16 17.03
C ALA A 61 -8.56 9.64 16.91
N VAL A 62 -9.57 9.04 17.56
CA VAL A 62 -9.87 7.60 17.45
C VAL A 62 -10.44 7.28 16.07
N LYS A 63 -11.40 8.09 15.58
CA LYS A 63 -11.96 7.98 14.24
C LYS A 63 -10.86 8.01 13.18
N LYS A 64 -9.98 9.01 13.22
CA LYS A 64 -8.85 9.15 12.29
C LYS A 64 -7.87 7.99 12.39
N HIS A 65 -7.56 7.52 13.59
CA HIS A 65 -6.64 6.40 13.79
C HIS A 65 -7.20 5.10 13.20
N LEU A 66 -8.44 4.76 13.51
CA LEU A 66 -9.10 3.57 12.99
C LEU A 66 -9.35 3.68 11.49
N ALA A 67 -9.88 4.80 10.99
CA ALA A 67 -10.09 5.01 9.56
C ALA A 67 -8.79 4.86 8.76
N LYS A 68 -7.66 5.35 9.28
CA LYS A 68 -6.35 5.14 8.65
C LYS A 68 -5.92 3.67 8.64
N ARG A 69 -6.16 2.94 9.75
CA ARG A 69 -5.80 1.52 9.88
C ARG A 69 -6.71 0.61 9.03
N GLU A 70 -7.95 1.03 8.84
CA GLU A 70 -9.02 0.25 8.22
C GLU A 70 -9.33 0.70 6.78
N LYS A 71 -8.66 1.75 6.27
CA LYS A 71 -8.88 2.37 4.94
C LYS A 71 -8.99 1.36 3.78
N TYR A 72 -8.23 0.27 3.86
CA TYR A 72 -8.14 -0.76 2.82
C TYR A 72 -8.68 -2.12 3.28
N LYS A 73 -9.64 -2.13 4.20
CA LYS A 73 -10.23 -3.37 4.74
C LYS A 73 -11.73 -3.46 4.52
N THR A 74 -12.33 -2.49 3.84
CA THR A 74 -13.70 -2.60 3.34
C THR A 74 -13.78 -3.81 2.40
N LEU A 75 -14.74 -4.69 2.68
CA LEU A 75 -14.95 -5.95 1.96
C LEU A 75 -15.83 -5.75 0.72
N ASN A 76 -16.84 -4.89 0.83
CA ASN A 76 -17.83 -4.66 -0.22
C ASN A 76 -17.46 -3.43 -1.06
N LEU A 77 -16.33 -3.49 -1.77
CA LEU A 77 -15.97 -2.44 -2.73
C LEU A 77 -16.56 -2.74 -4.10
N SER A 78 -17.13 -1.72 -4.73
CA SER A 78 -17.39 -1.72 -6.16
C SER A 78 -16.09 -1.89 -6.95
N ASN A 79 -16.18 -2.34 -8.20
CA ASN A 79 -15.01 -2.48 -9.04
C ASN A 79 -14.27 -1.15 -9.25
N GLU A 80 -14.99 -0.04 -9.33
CA GLU A 80 -14.42 1.31 -9.45
C GLU A 80 -13.59 1.69 -8.22
N GLU A 81 -14.09 1.40 -7.01
CA GLU A 81 -13.36 1.66 -5.78
C GLU A 81 -12.12 0.78 -5.64
N LYS A 82 -12.19 -0.49 -6.06
CA LYS A 82 -11.00 -1.39 -6.11
C LYS A 82 -9.92 -0.82 -7.03
N LEU A 83 -10.31 -0.39 -8.23
CA LEU A 83 -9.37 0.22 -9.19
C LEU A 83 -8.79 1.53 -8.65
N ALA A 84 -9.60 2.36 -7.99
CA ALA A 84 -9.14 3.58 -7.35
C ALA A 84 -8.11 3.30 -6.24
N GLU A 85 -8.37 2.30 -5.37
CA GLU A 85 -7.41 1.89 -4.33
C GLU A 85 -6.10 1.38 -4.95
N ILE A 86 -6.17 0.52 -5.96
CA ILE A 86 -4.99 -0.02 -6.65
C ILE A 86 -4.15 1.12 -7.22
N SER A 87 -4.78 2.05 -7.95
CA SER A 87 -4.09 3.18 -8.58
C SER A 87 -3.46 4.11 -7.55
N GLU A 88 -4.20 4.49 -6.50
CA GLU A 88 -3.71 5.37 -5.43
C GLU A 88 -2.45 4.78 -4.78
N ARG A 89 -2.52 3.53 -4.34
CA ARG A 89 -1.42 2.86 -3.63
C ARG A 89 -0.23 2.64 -4.54
N ARG A 90 -0.46 2.17 -5.77
CA ARG A 90 0.61 1.95 -6.76
C ARG A 90 1.36 3.24 -7.08
N ASN A 91 0.65 4.33 -7.37
CA ASN A 91 1.26 5.62 -7.69
C ASN A 91 2.14 6.12 -6.54
N LYS A 92 1.66 5.98 -5.30
CA LYS A 92 2.38 6.41 -4.10
C LYS A 92 3.62 5.57 -3.84
N ILE A 93 3.50 4.24 -3.91
CA ILE A 93 4.64 3.36 -3.63
C ILE A 93 5.69 3.43 -4.73
N GLU A 94 5.28 3.57 -5.99
CA GLU A 94 6.19 3.61 -7.13
C GLU A 94 7.13 4.83 -7.04
N GLN A 95 6.62 6.01 -6.66
CA GLN A 95 7.45 7.19 -6.43
C GLN A 95 8.51 6.96 -5.34
N LYS A 96 8.15 6.29 -4.24
CA LYS A 96 9.08 5.97 -3.16
C LYS A 96 10.10 4.91 -3.58
N LEU A 97 9.64 3.87 -4.28
CA LEU A 97 10.47 2.78 -4.76
C LEU A 97 11.53 3.29 -5.75
N ARG A 98 11.17 4.22 -6.64
CA ARG A 98 12.12 4.88 -7.55
C ARG A 98 13.24 5.60 -6.81
N LYS A 99 12.91 6.34 -5.74
CA LYS A 99 13.90 7.03 -4.90
C LYS A 99 14.83 6.03 -4.22
N LEU A 100 14.27 4.97 -3.63
CA LEU A 100 15.03 3.92 -2.96
C LEU A 100 15.99 3.24 -3.93
N VAL A 101 15.50 2.78 -5.08
CA VAL A 101 16.34 2.12 -6.11
C VAL A 101 17.43 3.06 -6.61
N SER A 102 17.11 4.35 -6.84
CA SER A 102 18.10 5.35 -7.23
C SER A 102 19.22 5.51 -6.20
N GLN A 103 18.87 5.59 -4.91
CA GLN A 103 19.85 5.75 -3.83
C GLN A 103 20.73 4.50 -3.67
N VAL A 104 20.14 3.31 -3.71
CA VAL A 104 20.88 2.04 -3.58
C VAL A 104 21.82 1.86 -4.77
N LEU A 105 21.33 1.99 -6.01
CA LEU A 105 22.17 1.83 -7.20
C LEU A 105 23.32 2.84 -7.25
N ARG A 106 23.07 4.11 -6.88
CA ARG A 106 24.12 5.13 -6.79
C ARG A 106 25.16 4.78 -5.73
N THR A 107 24.75 4.19 -4.61
CA THR A 107 25.65 3.77 -3.53
C THR A 107 26.51 2.58 -3.94
N LEU A 108 25.92 1.59 -4.63
CA LEU A 108 26.63 0.37 -5.02
C LEU A 108 27.61 0.60 -6.17
N HIS A 109 27.18 1.32 -7.22
CA HIS A 109 27.91 1.39 -8.49
C HIS A 109 28.51 2.77 -8.76
N GLY A 110 28.16 3.79 -7.96
CA GLY A 110 28.40 5.18 -8.32
C GLY A 110 27.49 5.65 -9.46
N GLU A 111 27.45 6.96 -9.68
CA GLU A 111 26.45 7.58 -10.55
C GLU A 111 26.59 7.19 -12.03
N GLN A 112 27.82 7.14 -12.55
CA GLN A 112 28.09 6.87 -13.96
C GLN A 112 27.74 5.43 -14.35
N GLN A 113 28.14 4.46 -13.54
CA GLN A 113 27.87 3.04 -13.81
C GLN A 113 26.41 2.70 -13.55
N ALA A 114 25.78 3.25 -12.50
CA ALA A 114 24.35 3.12 -12.26
C ALA A 114 23.52 3.67 -13.44
N LYS A 115 23.92 4.82 -14.01
CA LYS A 115 23.30 5.37 -15.22
C LYS A 115 23.40 4.41 -16.40
N GLN A 116 24.56 3.80 -16.63
CA GLN A 116 24.75 2.85 -17.73
C GLN A 116 23.88 1.60 -17.57
N LEU A 117 23.73 1.08 -16.35
CA LEU A 117 22.88 -0.07 -16.02
C LEU A 117 21.42 0.19 -16.37
N ILE A 118 20.89 1.36 -15.99
CA ILE A 118 19.50 1.75 -16.28
C ILE A 118 19.29 1.90 -17.78
N LEU A 119 20.21 2.61 -18.44
CA LEU A 119 20.15 2.84 -19.88
C LEU A 119 20.30 1.54 -20.71
N ALA A 120 20.91 0.50 -20.16
CA ALA A 120 21.07 -0.80 -20.83
C ALA A 120 19.75 -1.53 -21.08
N LYS A 121 18.69 -1.13 -20.38
CA LYS A 121 17.34 -1.70 -20.56
C LYS A 121 16.70 -1.33 -21.91
N HIS A 122 17.14 -0.24 -22.52
CA HIS A 122 16.61 0.24 -23.78
C HIS A 122 17.50 -0.16 -24.96
N ASP A 123 16.86 -0.29 -26.13
CA ASP A 123 17.55 -0.46 -27.40
C ASP A 123 18.43 0.77 -27.72
N THR A 124 19.42 0.57 -28.58
CA THR A 124 20.44 1.59 -28.91
C THR A 124 19.84 2.93 -29.33
N LYS A 125 18.70 2.93 -30.03
CA LYS A 125 18.01 4.16 -30.47
C LYS A 125 17.43 4.94 -29.29
N LYS A 126 16.63 4.30 -28.42
CA LYS A 126 16.07 4.96 -27.22
C LYS A 126 17.17 5.34 -26.23
N ARG A 127 18.20 4.50 -26.08
CA ARG A 127 19.35 4.77 -25.21
C ARG A 127 20.01 6.11 -25.54
N THR A 128 20.19 6.40 -26.83
CA THR A 128 20.81 7.64 -27.30
C THR A 128 20.01 8.88 -26.90
N ARG A 129 18.68 8.80 -26.90
CA ARG A 129 17.79 9.89 -26.46
C ARG A 129 17.96 10.24 -24.98
N PHE A 130 18.30 9.25 -24.15
CA PHE A 130 18.41 9.40 -22.70
C PHE A 130 19.85 9.58 -22.21
N LEU A 131 20.86 9.48 -23.09
CA LEU A 131 22.27 9.66 -22.72
C LEU A 131 22.55 11.03 -22.11
N ALA A 132 21.89 12.08 -22.58
CA ALA A 132 22.06 13.44 -22.07
C ALA A 132 21.37 13.69 -20.72
N LEU A 133 20.47 12.80 -20.27
CA LEU A 133 19.76 13.00 -19.01
C LEU A 133 20.69 12.81 -17.80
N GLU A 134 20.55 13.67 -16.81
CA GLU A 134 21.17 13.47 -15.50
C GLU A 134 20.60 12.22 -14.81
N TYR A 135 21.40 11.58 -13.95
CA TYR A 135 21.01 10.35 -13.26
C TYR A 135 19.66 10.47 -12.53
N LYS A 136 19.44 11.59 -11.84
CA LYS A 136 18.19 11.89 -11.13
C LYS A 136 16.96 11.87 -12.05
N HIS A 137 17.11 12.21 -13.33
CA HIS A 137 16.02 12.25 -14.30
C HIS A 137 15.69 10.87 -14.89
N LEU A 138 16.54 9.87 -14.70
CA LEU A 138 16.25 8.48 -15.10
C LEU A 138 15.24 7.78 -14.18
N PHE A 139 14.85 8.43 -13.08
CA PHE A 139 13.82 7.97 -12.16
C PHE A 139 12.56 8.84 -12.18
N ASP A 140 12.48 9.80 -13.11
CA ASP A 140 11.33 10.69 -13.29
C ASP A 140 10.47 10.18 -14.46
N ALA A 141 9.21 9.81 -14.18
CA ALA A 141 8.29 9.25 -15.18
C ALA A 141 7.99 10.23 -16.32
N ASN A 142 8.10 11.54 -16.07
CA ASN A 142 7.85 12.56 -17.08
C ASN A 142 9.01 12.74 -18.05
N LYS A 143 10.20 12.22 -17.70
CA LYS A 143 11.44 12.41 -18.46
C LYS A 143 12.01 11.10 -19.00
N TYR A 144 11.76 10.00 -18.31
CA TYR A 144 12.28 8.69 -18.63
C TYR A 144 11.22 7.60 -18.42
N GLU A 145 11.11 6.69 -19.39
CA GLU A 145 10.15 5.58 -19.41
C GLU A 145 10.58 4.46 -18.46
N ILE A 146 10.55 4.74 -17.15
CA ILE A 146 10.74 3.76 -16.08
C ILE A 146 9.40 3.37 -15.48
N TYR A 147 9.14 2.06 -15.45
CA TYR A 147 7.93 1.44 -14.95
C TYR A 147 8.24 0.56 -13.75
N LEU A 148 7.21 0.16 -13.00
CA LEU A 148 7.34 -0.74 -11.84
C LEU A 148 8.10 -2.04 -12.16
N ASP A 149 7.86 -2.62 -13.33
CA ASP A 149 8.53 -3.84 -13.79
C ASP A 149 10.05 -3.65 -13.95
N ASP A 150 10.48 -2.45 -14.32
CA ASP A 150 11.90 -2.11 -14.48
C ASP A 150 12.59 -1.99 -13.14
N LEU A 151 11.90 -1.42 -12.16
CA LEU A 151 12.38 -1.34 -10.78
C LEU A 151 12.56 -2.74 -10.20
N ARG A 152 11.61 -3.65 -10.46
CA ARG A 152 11.75 -5.06 -10.09
C ARG A 152 13.02 -5.66 -10.70
N ASP A 153 13.24 -5.48 -12.00
CA ASP A 153 14.40 -6.08 -12.68
C ASP A 153 15.74 -5.52 -12.19
N LEU A 154 15.80 -4.21 -11.90
CA LEU A 154 16.98 -3.58 -11.30
C LEU A 154 17.23 -4.14 -9.90
N ILE A 155 16.20 -4.26 -9.06
CA ILE A 155 16.30 -4.81 -7.71
C ILE A 155 16.79 -6.26 -7.73
N ARG A 156 16.27 -7.08 -8.66
CA ARG A 156 16.69 -8.48 -8.79
C ARG A 156 18.15 -8.63 -9.19
N LYS A 157 18.64 -7.79 -10.11
CA LYS A 157 20.04 -7.84 -10.57
C LYS A 157 21.04 -7.54 -9.44
N ASP A 158 20.71 -6.58 -8.59
CA ASP A 158 21.57 -6.15 -7.48
C ASP A 158 21.06 -6.65 -6.12
N TRP A 159 20.33 -7.77 -6.10
CA TRP A 159 19.62 -8.27 -4.92
C TRP A 159 20.56 -8.46 -3.72
N GLU A 160 21.55 -9.34 -3.89
CA GLU A 160 22.53 -9.67 -2.84
C GLU A 160 23.38 -8.46 -2.44
N ALA A 161 23.69 -7.58 -3.40
CA ALA A 161 24.60 -6.47 -3.19
C ALA A 161 24.00 -5.33 -2.35
N GLY A 162 22.70 -5.05 -2.48
CA GLY A 162 22.11 -3.93 -1.73
C GLY A 162 20.64 -3.99 -1.38
N PHE A 163 19.87 -4.96 -1.89
CA PHE A 163 18.41 -5.02 -1.63
C PHE A 163 17.99 -6.12 -0.67
N ARG A 164 18.79 -7.18 -0.50
CA ARG A 164 18.48 -8.32 0.39
C ARG A 164 18.15 -7.89 1.81
N ASN A 165 18.93 -6.98 2.38
CA ASN A 165 18.72 -6.51 3.76
C ASN A 165 17.49 -5.61 3.89
N ILE A 166 17.18 -4.83 2.85
CA ILE A 166 16.03 -3.91 2.82
C ILE A 166 14.71 -4.68 2.83
N PHE A 167 14.60 -5.70 1.98
CA PHE A 167 13.38 -6.49 1.87
C PHE A 167 13.33 -7.67 2.84
N SER A 168 14.50 -8.11 3.34
CA SER A 168 14.68 -9.17 4.34
C SER A 168 13.93 -10.47 4.00
N GLU A 169 13.84 -10.80 2.71
CA GLU A 169 13.21 -12.01 2.18
C GLU A 169 14.10 -12.64 1.12
N ASP A 170 13.63 -13.75 0.53
CA ASP A 170 14.26 -14.35 -0.63
C ASP A 170 13.87 -13.60 -1.92
N VAL A 171 14.79 -13.59 -2.90
CA VAL A 171 14.61 -12.89 -4.18
C VAL A 171 13.40 -13.39 -4.96
N GLU A 172 13.07 -14.69 -4.89
CA GLU A 172 11.93 -15.25 -5.60
C GLU A 172 10.61 -14.83 -4.97
N ARG A 173 10.55 -14.74 -3.63
CA ARG A 173 9.36 -14.21 -2.94
C ARG A 173 9.12 -12.74 -3.29
N PHE A 174 10.17 -11.93 -3.29
CA PHE A 174 10.09 -10.55 -3.77
C PHE A 174 9.59 -10.51 -5.22
N ASN A 175 10.18 -11.31 -6.11
CA ASN A 175 9.84 -11.36 -7.52
C ASN A 175 8.37 -11.73 -7.74
N SER A 176 7.87 -12.78 -7.09
CA SER A 176 6.47 -13.20 -7.18
C SER A 176 5.51 -12.09 -6.74
N ARG A 177 5.82 -11.39 -5.64
CA ARG A 177 4.99 -10.26 -5.16
C ARG A 177 4.98 -9.11 -6.15
N MET A 178 6.12 -8.75 -6.72
CA MET A 178 6.20 -7.67 -7.71
C MET A 178 5.48 -8.02 -9.02
N ILE A 179 5.56 -9.27 -9.48
CA ILE A 179 4.81 -9.77 -10.64
C ILE A 179 3.30 -9.67 -10.37
N LEU A 180 2.85 -10.12 -9.20
CA LEU A 180 1.45 -10.02 -8.78
C LEU A 180 0.96 -8.56 -8.80
N LEU A 181 1.71 -7.65 -8.17
CA LEU A 181 1.38 -6.22 -8.13
C LEU A 181 1.31 -5.59 -9.51
N ASN A 182 2.24 -5.94 -10.41
CA ASN A 182 2.22 -5.46 -11.79
C ASN A 182 1.08 -6.07 -12.63
N SER A 183 0.73 -7.34 -12.40
CA SER A 183 -0.38 -8.01 -13.10
C SER A 183 -1.73 -7.40 -12.73
N ILE A 184 -2.02 -7.31 -11.42
CA ILE A 184 -3.28 -6.74 -10.92
C ILE A 184 -3.32 -5.23 -11.18
N GLY A 185 -2.20 -4.54 -11.02
CA GLY A 185 -2.06 -3.11 -11.26
C GLY A 185 -2.15 -2.69 -12.73
N ARG A 186 -2.34 -3.63 -13.67
CA ARG A 186 -2.68 -3.36 -15.09
C ARG A 186 -4.17 -3.56 -15.39
N SER A 187 -4.94 -4.11 -14.44
CA SER A 187 -6.39 -4.27 -14.58
C SER A 187 -7.12 -2.93 -14.67
N ASP A 188 -6.51 -1.86 -14.11
CA ASP A 188 -6.96 -0.47 -14.24
C ASP A 188 -6.94 0.03 -15.68
N ALA A 189 -5.92 -0.30 -16.46
CA ALA A 189 -5.73 0.12 -17.83
C ALA A 189 -6.65 -0.61 -18.82
N HIS A 190 -7.27 -1.73 -18.40
CA HIS A 190 -8.08 -2.59 -19.27
C HIS A 190 -9.53 -2.76 -18.80
N ALA A 191 -9.99 -1.98 -17.81
CA ALA A 191 -11.33 -2.07 -17.24
C ALA A 191 -11.75 -3.52 -16.88
N LYS A 192 -10.79 -4.32 -16.42
CA LYS A 192 -11.08 -5.71 -16.02
C LYS A 192 -11.72 -5.69 -14.64
N ASN A 193 -12.73 -6.55 -14.46
CA ASN A 193 -13.28 -6.80 -13.14
C ASN A 193 -12.17 -7.35 -12.23
N VAL A 194 -12.05 -6.82 -11.00
CA VAL A 194 -11.09 -7.23 -9.98
C VAL A 194 -11.81 -8.13 -8.97
N PRO A 195 -11.59 -9.46 -9.02
CA PRO A 195 -12.12 -10.38 -8.02
C PRO A 195 -11.65 -10.02 -6.61
N ASP A 196 -12.46 -10.34 -5.61
CA ASP A 196 -12.09 -10.07 -4.20
C ASP A 196 -10.82 -10.82 -3.77
N SER A 197 -10.61 -12.03 -4.31
CA SER A 197 -9.38 -12.80 -4.11
C SER A 197 -8.13 -12.08 -4.61
N ASP A 198 -8.24 -11.41 -5.76
CA ASP A 198 -7.14 -10.65 -6.35
C ASP A 198 -6.90 -9.38 -5.55
N MET A 199 -7.98 -8.70 -5.14
CA MET A 199 -7.88 -7.52 -4.29
C MET A 199 -7.21 -7.82 -2.94
N GLN A 200 -7.56 -8.95 -2.32
CA GLN A 200 -6.94 -9.41 -1.09
C GLN A 200 -5.45 -9.73 -1.28
N SER A 201 -5.10 -10.40 -2.38
CA SER A 201 -3.72 -10.72 -2.75
C SER A 201 -2.90 -9.45 -3.00
N PHE A 202 -3.48 -8.48 -3.73
CA PHE A 202 -2.90 -7.15 -3.95
C PHE A 202 -2.65 -6.42 -2.63
N ARG A 203 -3.66 -6.33 -1.75
CA ARG A 203 -3.54 -5.66 -0.44
C ARG A 203 -2.44 -6.28 0.41
N GLY A 204 -2.32 -7.61 0.43
CA GLY A 204 -1.25 -8.31 1.14
C GLY A 204 0.14 -7.95 0.61
N ALA A 205 0.36 -8.11 -0.70
CA ALA A 205 1.64 -7.80 -1.33
C ALA A 205 2.00 -6.30 -1.25
N MET A 206 1.02 -5.41 -1.41
CA MET A 206 1.21 -3.97 -1.37
C MET A 206 1.53 -3.48 0.04
N SER A 207 0.85 -4.00 1.07
CA SER A 207 1.12 -3.60 2.46
C SER A 207 2.53 -4.00 2.88
N TRP A 208 2.99 -5.18 2.49
CA TRP A 208 4.38 -5.58 2.69
C TRP A 208 5.36 -4.65 1.96
N LEU A 209 5.09 -4.31 0.69
CA LEU A 209 5.99 -3.42 -0.06
C LEU A 209 6.04 -2.03 0.58
N GLU A 210 4.90 -1.49 0.99
CA GLU A 210 4.78 -0.21 1.70
C GLU A 210 5.57 -0.21 3.02
N GLU A 211 5.52 -1.33 3.77
CA GLU A 211 6.29 -1.51 5.00
C GLU A 211 7.79 -1.51 4.73
N LYS A 212 8.27 -2.36 3.80
CA LYS A 212 9.70 -2.47 3.50
C LYS A 212 10.29 -1.18 2.93
N VAL A 213 9.58 -0.56 1.98
CA VAL A 213 10.01 0.72 1.40
C VAL A 213 9.92 1.84 2.44
N GLY A 214 8.89 1.83 3.31
CA GLY A 214 8.75 2.80 4.39
C GLY A 214 9.88 2.71 5.43
N GLY A 215 10.24 1.49 5.83
CA GLY A 215 11.31 1.23 6.79
C GLY A 215 12.69 1.69 6.31
N TYR A 216 12.93 1.73 4.99
CA TYR A 216 14.18 2.28 4.43
C TYR A 216 14.33 3.80 4.62
N PHE A 217 13.22 4.55 4.66
CA PHE A 217 13.24 6.02 4.79
C PHE A 217 13.01 6.50 6.24
N SER A 218 12.88 5.58 7.19
CA SER A 218 12.65 5.86 8.62
C SER A 218 13.99 5.86 9.36
#